data_AF-A0A0S8IZ55-F1
#
_entry.id   AF-A0A0S8IZ55-F1
#
_cell.length_a   1.000
_cell.length_b   1.000
_cell.length_c   1.000
_cell.angle_alpha   90.00
_cell.angle_beta   90.00
_cell.angle_gamma   90.00
#
_symmetry.space_group_name_H-M   'P 1'
#
loop_
_entity.id
_entity.type
_entity.pdbx_description
1 polymer ?
#
loop_
_entity_poly.entity_id
_entity_poly.type
_entity_poly.pdbx_seq_one_letter_code
_entity_poly.pdbx_strand_id
1 'polypeptide(L)'
;MVKAWVLVVGLGVCWPLAAQEPAATTTTEPAATTTTESAEGGTIEPASTLETDLRPRRAIVLSMHDAITLTLKNSMDIKIDRIEPQSSAADIQQAEAKFDWTFVGSYSRSRSITPSASALAGATAAKSDGDTIKLGFQKELITGGSIQPTVQWSRSETNSAFATLNPSYTTDAYIVISQPLLRDAGIDIAMSNIYTARNNLRMSRYNFKNNVMSTLSEMQRTYWDLVFAIDDLEVKKKSLRLMKDTLEQTQAQVDAGLLAPIEITRVLAEVAEKEKDILTAQKTVRDKEDQLRRFINKKGSNLVADVGVIPLERAAYQPVQLEAPREVREALLYRPDYQGAKINIANHNIELVIAKNDKLPKVDLSATFSMNGLGGNTTDSFETLKTNHFHDWSATVSVEIPLGNRSARAGYLKARLGKVQALLELEKLEQDVIINVKENARQVLTDLKRIRATRVARELAEARREAEEAKFDVGEAAILDVLDAQTKLALAESAERKAIVDYNKSRISLEQAKGTLLERNGVWLSKELGPPSIGR
;
A
#
# COMPACT_ATOMS: atom_id res chain seq x y z
N MET A 1 63.24 -9.12 -19.75
CA MET A 1 63.99 -7.93 -19.32
C MET A 1 63.00 -6.77 -19.15
N VAL A 2 62.82 -6.30 -17.89
CA VAL A 2 62.78 -4.87 -17.47
C VAL A 2 61.83 -3.95 -18.28
N LYS A 3 60.67 -3.45 -17.80
CA LYS A 3 60.35 -2.46 -16.72
C LYS A 3 58.79 -2.34 -16.69
N ALA A 4 58.01 -2.38 -15.59
CA ALA A 4 57.94 -1.52 -14.39
C ALA A 4 57.45 -0.09 -14.76
N TRP A 5 56.31 0.48 -14.32
CA TRP A 5 55.87 0.98 -12.98
C TRP A 5 54.41 1.52 -13.13
N VAL A 6 53.41 1.23 -12.27
CA VAL A 6 53.06 1.77 -10.91
C VAL A 6 52.08 2.98 -10.88
N LEU A 7 50.86 2.70 -10.36
CA LEU A 7 50.04 3.37 -9.32
C LEU A 7 49.45 4.80 -9.54
N VAL A 8 48.14 5.07 -9.39
CA VAL A 8 47.18 5.05 -8.24
C VAL A 8 46.96 6.45 -7.62
N VAL A 9 45.70 6.90 -7.70
CA VAL A 9 44.81 7.56 -6.71
C VAL A 9 45.30 8.80 -5.93
N GLY A 10 44.45 9.84 -5.85
CA GLY A 10 44.43 10.73 -4.68
C GLY A 10 43.71 12.08 -4.81
N LEU A 11 42.50 12.14 -4.26
CA LEU A 11 41.66 13.27 -3.79
C LEU A 11 42.31 14.62 -3.40
N GLY A 12 41.53 15.71 -3.50
CA GLY A 12 41.45 16.72 -2.42
C GLY A 12 41.41 18.22 -2.79
N VAL A 13 40.22 18.83 -2.69
CA VAL A 13 39.84 20.10 -1.99
C VAL A 13 40.82 21.30 -1.96
N CYS A 14 40.39 22.49 -2.42
CA CYS A 14 40.12 23.71 -1.62
C CYS A 14 40.22 25.03 -2.46
N TRP A 15 39.46 26.05 -2.04
CA TRP A 15 39.43 27.45 -2.52
C TRP A 15 40.75 28.24 -2.28
N PRO A 16 40.89 29.45 -2.84
CA PRO A 16 40.67 30.66 -2.01
C PRO A 16 40.01 31.89 -2.70
N LEU A 17 39.74 32.85 -1.81
CA LEU A 17 39.05 34.15 -1.83
C LEU A 17 40.01 35.34 -2.16
N ALA A 18 39.50 36.43 -2.76
CA ALA A 18 39.87 37.87 -2.58
C ALA A 18 39.09 38.74 -3.61
N ALA A 19 38.15 39.65 -3.27
CA ALA A 19 38.29 41.09 -2.88
C ALA A 19 39.04 41.95 -3.94
N GLN A 20 38.64 43.14 -4.42
CA GLN A 20 37.78 44.24 -3.91
C GLN A 20 37.50 45.32 -5.03
N GLU A 21 36.29 45.92 -5.00
CA GLU A 21 35.70 47.21 -5.48
C GLU A 21 36.49 48.38 -6.19
N PRO A 22 35.85 49.51 -6.64
CA PRO A 22 34.58 49.75 -7.37
C PRO A 22 34.67 50.90 -8.44
N ALA A 23 33.57 51.21 -9.17
CA ALA A 23 33.36 52.51 -9.82
C ALA A 23 31.86 52.90 -9.89
N ALA A 24 31.57 54.16 -9.56
CA ALA A 24 30.28 54.88 -9.55
C ALA A 24 29.73 55.15 -10.99
N THR A 25 28.53 55.67 -11.30
CA THR A 25 27.54 56.56 -10.65
C THR A 25 26.27 56.59 -11.55
N THR A 26 25.24 57.34 -11.10
CA THR A 26 24.05 57.90 -11.80
C THR A 26 22.75 57.08 -11.74
N THR A 27 21.54 57.62 -11.56
CA THR A 27 20.92 58.83 -10.95
C THR A 27 19.40 58.52 -10.90
N THR A 28 18.65 59.28 -10.11
CA THR A 28 17.20 59.61 -10.24
C THR A 28 16.14 58.66 -9.66
N GLU A 29 15.68 59.09 -8.48
CA GLU A 29 14.36 59.00 -7.84
C GLU A 29 13.19 59.37 -8.79
N PRO A 30 11.97 58.88 -8.50
CA PRO A 30 10.81 59.75 -8.68
C PRO A 30 9.89 59.82 -7.46
N ALA A 31 9.28 61.00 -7.37
CA ALA A 31 8.49 61.55 -6.30
C ALA A 31 7.12 60.88 -6.07
N ALA A 32 6.67 60.98 -4.82
CA ALA A 32 5.29 60.81 -4.41
C ALA A 32 4.40 61.89 -5.03
N THR A 33 3.19 61.51 -5.45
CA THR A 33 2.11 62.44 -5.75
C THR A 33 0.85 61.96 -5.03
N THR A 34 0.42 62.77 -4.06
CA THR A 34 -0.84 62.66 -3.33
C THR A 34 -1.98 63.01 -4.28
N THR A 35 -3.00 62.15 -4.38
CA THR A 35 -4.27 62.49 -5.03
C THR A 35 -5.38 62.24 -4.03
N THR A 36 -6.02 63.32 -3.62
CA THR A 36 -7.25 63.35 -2.84
C THR A 36 -8.39 62.99 -3.79
N GLU A 37 -9.07 61.87 -3.57
CA GLU A 37 -10.30 61.54 -4.30
C GLU A 37 -11.43 61.26 -3.31
N SER A 38 -12.49 62.02 -3.51
CA SER A 38 -13.68 62.16 -2.69
C SER A 38 -14.53 60.89 -2.70
N ALA A 39 -15.02 60.48 -1.54
CA ALA A 39 -15.95 59.39 -1.38
C ALA A 39 -17.36 59.80 -1.87
N GLU A 40 -17.74 59.35 -3.07
CA GLU A 40 -19.13 59.28 -3.50
C GLU A 40 -19.70 57.87 -3.22
N GLY A 41 -20.94 57.85 -2.72
CA GLY A 41 -21.61 56.66 -2.23
C GLY A 41 -21.87 55.62 -3.30
N GLY A 42 -21.32 54.42 -3.09
CA GLY A 42 -21.68 53.21 -3.83
C GLY A 42 -23.07 52.73 -3.42
N THR A 43 -24.01 52.81 -4.35
CA THR A 43 -25.26 52.07 -4.33
C THR A 43 -24.93 50.57 -4.39
N ILE A 44 -25.37 49.82 -3.39
CA ILE A 44 -25.23 48.36 -3.35
C ILE A 44 -26.16 47.78 -4.41
N GLU A 45 -25.61 47.26 -5.52
CA GLU A 45 -26.37 46.42 -6.45
C GLU A 45 -26.90 45.19 -5.69
N PRO A 46 -28.19 44.82 -5.82
CA PRO A 46 -28.72 43.65 -5.13
C PRO A 46 -28.07 42.38 -5.69
N ALA A 47 -27.52 41.56 -4.80
CA ALA A 47 -26.84 40.26 -5.03
C ALA A 47 -27.66 39.18 -5.77
N SER A 48 -28.82 39.55 -6.34
CA SER A 48 -29.76 38.68 -7.06
C SER A 48 -29.23 38.09 -8.37
N THR A 49 -28.10 38.56 -8.92
CA THR A 49 -27.54 38.07 -10.20
C THR A 49 -26.55 36.91 -10.05
N LEU A 50 -26.17 36.52 -8.83
CA LEU A 50 -25.24 35.40 -8.58
C LEU A 50 -25.93 34.05 -8.22
N GLU A 51 -27.27 34.01 -8.16
CA GLU A 51 -28.03 32.80 -7.81
C GLU A 51 -28.04 31.71 -8.90
N THR A 52 -27.43 31.96 -10.06
CA THR A 52 -27.49 31.03 -11.20
C THR A 52 -26.25 30.13 -11.24
N ASP A 53 -26.48 28.82 -11.21
CA ASP A 53 -25.57 27.74 -11.65
C ASP A 53 -24.71 26.97 -10.61
N LEU A 54 -25.26 26.69 -9.42
CA LEU A 54 -24.72 25.66 -8.51
C LEU A 54 -25.58 24.38 -8.42
N ARG A 55 -26.64 24.24 -9.24
CA ARG A 55 -27.45 23.01 -9.28
C ARG A 55 -26.91 22.04 -10.34
N PRO A 56 -26.58 20.79 -10.00
CA PRO A 56 -26.01 19.87 -10.97
C PRO A 56 -27.03 19.52 -12.05
N ARG A 57 -26.60 19.52 -13.31
CA ARG A 57 -27.46 19.19 -14.47
C ARG A 57 -27.92 17.72 -14.47
N ARG A 58 -27.28 16.85 -13.67
CA ARG A 58 -27.64 15.45 -13.43
C ARG A 58 -27.34 15.07 -11.98
N ALA A 59 -28.25 14.33 -11.33
CA ALA A 59 -28.05 13.82 -9.96
C ALA A 59 -28.15 12.28 -9.93
N ILE A 60 -27.27 11.64 -9.17
CA ILE A 60 -27.30 10.18 -8.93
C ILE A 60 -27.84 9.96 -7.52
N VAL A 61 -28.96 9.25 -7.42
CA VAL A 61 -29.50 8.78 -6.15
C VAL A 61 -28.75 7.51 -5.75
N LEU A 62 -28.24 7.46 -4.51
CA LEU A 62 -27.31 6.41 -4.09
C LEU A 62 -27.55 5.97 -2.64
N SER A 63 -27.78 4.67 -2.44
CA SER A 63 -27.82 4.07 -1.09
C SER A 63 -26.41 3.75 -0.60
N MET A 64 -26.21 3.58 0.71
CA MET A 64 -24.93 3.12 1.26
C MET A 64 -24.50 1.79 0.63
N HIS A 65 -25.46 0.87 0.44
CA HIS A 65 -25.20 -0.43 -0.18
C HIS A 65 -24.75 -0.31 -1.64
N ASP A 66 -25.38 0.58 -2.42
CA ASP A 66 -24.97 0.86 -3.81
C ASP A 66 -23.59 1.48 -3.86
N ALA A 67 -23.27 2.37 -2.90
CA ALA A 67 -21.94 2.97 -2.75
C ALA A 67 -20.88 1.89 -2.55
N ILE A 68 -21.10 0.98 -1.59
CA ILE A 68 -20.20 -0.15 -1.30
C ILE A 68 -20.00 -0.99 -2.57
N THR A 69 -21.10 -1.38 -3.22
CA THR A 69 -21.06 -2.24 -4.41
C THR A 69 -20.28 -1.59 -5.55
N LEU A 70 -20.52 -0.30 -5.81
CA LEU A 70 -19.82 0.43 -6.86
C LEU A 70 -18.34 0.64 -6.51
N THR A 71 -18.02 0.97 -5.27
CA THR A 71 -16.63 1.12 -4.81
C THR A 71 -15.86 -0.18 -4.95
N LEU A 72 -16.42 -1.32 -4.50
CA LEU A 72 -15.78 -2.64 -4.66
C LEU A 72 -15.52 -3.00 -6.13
N LYS A 73 -16.43 -2.62 -7.03
CA LYS A 73 -16.31 -2.93 -8.46
C LYS A 73 -15.35 -2.00 -9.20
N ASN A 74 -15.36 -0.71 -8.85
CA ASN A 74 -14.77 0.33 -9.69
C ASN A 74 -13.58 1.07 -9.07
N SER A 75 -13.43 1.07 -7.74
CA SER A 75 -12.37 1.79 -7.03
C SER A 75 -11.00 1.45 -7.61
N MET A 76 -10.20 2.49 -7.87
CA MET A 76 -8.82 2.32 -8.34
C MET A 76 -7.93 1.75 -7.25
N ASP A 77 -8.10 2.20 -6.00
CA ASP A 77 -7.29 1.77 -4.86
C ASP A 77 -7.40 0.24 -4.67
N ILE A 78 -8.63 -0.30 -4.66
CA ILE A 78 -8.88 -1.75 -4.55
C ILE A 78 -8.30 -2.52 -5.74
N LYS A 79 -8.36 -1.95 -6.96
CA LYS A 79 -7.80 -2.59 -8.15
C LYS A 79 -6.27 -2.63 -8.12
N ILE A 80 -5.63 -1.58 -7.59
CA ILE A 80 -4.18 -1.49 -7.41
C ILE A 80 -3.76 -2.48 -6.33
N ASP A 81 -4.41 -2.45 -5.16
CA ASP A 81 -4.07 -3.33 -4.03
C ASP A 81 -4.25 -4.82 -4.36
N ARG A 82 -5.12 -5.16 -5.32
CA ARG A 82 -5.31 -6.54 -5.79
C ARG A 82 -4.10 -7.10 -6.56
N ILE A 83 -3.24 -6.25 -7.11
CA ILE A 83 -2.06 -6.69 -7.88
C ILE A 83 -1.06 -7.36 -6.94
N GLU A 84 -0.91 -6.88 -5.71
CA GLU A 84 0.11 -7.39 -4.78
C GLU A 84 -0.07 -8.88 -4.44
N PRO A 85 -1.27 -9.38 -4.03
CA PRO A 85 -1.48 -10.82 -3.88
C PRO A 85 -1.31 -11.64 -5.17
N GLN A 86 -1.53 -11.05 -6.35
CA GLN A 86 -1.29 -11.73 -7.63
C GLN A 86 0.21 -11.84 -7.89
N SER A 87 0.99 -10.81 -7.59
CA SER A 87 2.45 -10.82 -7.63
C SER A 87 3.01 -11.86 -6.67
N SER A 88 2.56 -11.88 -5.41
CA SER A 88 3.01 -12.88 -4.44
C SER A 88 2.68 -14.32 -4.85
N ALA A 89 1.65 -14.53 -5.68
CA ALA A 89 1.34 -15.86 -6.22
C ALA A 89 2.35 -16.27 -7.31
N ALA A 90 2.80 -15.31 -8.14
CA ALA A 90 3.87 -15.53 -9.10
C ALA A 90 5.22 -15.79 -8.41
N ASP A 91 5.48 -15.16 -7.25
CA ASP A 91 6.69 -15.42 -6.45
C ASP A 91 6.78 -16.89 -5.99
N ILE A 92 5.64 -17.57 -5.75
CA ILE A 92 5.63 -19.00 -5.45
C ILE A 92 6.11 -19.80 -6.67
N GLN A 93 5.63 -19.46 -7.87
CA GLN A 93 6.08 -20.11 -9.11
C GLN A 93 7.57 -19.85 -9.35
N GLN A 94 8.04 -18.64 -9.07
CA GLN A 94 9.47 -18.31 -9.16
C GLN A 94 10.30 -19.12 -8.15
N ALA A 95 9.81 -19.31 -6.92
CA ALA A 95 10.47 -20.15 -5.93
C ALA A 95 10.46 -21.64 -6.33
N GLU A 96 9.39 -22.11 -6.98
CA GLU A 96 9.27 -23.47 -7.52
C GLU A 96 10.19 -23.70 -8.73
N ALA A 97 10.44 -22.66 -9.54
CA ALA A 97 11.32 -22.73 -10.71
C ALA A 97 12.78 -23.11 -10.38
N LYS A 98 13.21 -22.98 -9.12
CA LYS A 98 14.50 -23.50 -8.64
C LYS A 98 14.65 -25.02 -8.91
N PHE A 99 13.55 -25.75 -8.96
CA PHE A 99 13.51 -27.20 -9.19
C PHE A 99 13.23 -27.59 -10.66
N ASP A 100 13.18 -26.61 -11.57
CA ASP A 100 13.00 -26.87 -12.99
C ASP A 100 14.30 -27.35 -13.65
N TRP A 101 14.13 -28.05 -14.77
CA TRP A 101 15.27 -28.43 -15.61
C TRP A 101 15.81 -27.20 -16.32
N THR A 102 17.10 -26.92 -16.15
CA THR A 102 17.80 -25.90 -16.92
C THR A 102 18.69 -26.56 -17.96
N PHE A 103 18.54 -26.17 -19.23
CA PHE A 103 19.49 -26.53 -20.28
C PHE A 103 20.69 -25.61 -20.24
N VAL A 104 21.89 -26.18 -20.27
CA VAL A 104 23.16 -25.44 -20.26
C VAL A 104 23.94 -25.85 -21.51
N GLY A 105 24.34 -24.85 -22.30
CA GLY A 105 25.16 -25.04 -23.48
C GLY A 105 26.34 -24.09 -23.47
N SER A 106 27.55 -24.60 -23.71
CA SER A 106 28.75 -23.77 -23.79
C SER A 106 29.63 -24.21 -24.96
N TYR A 107 30.18 -23.25 -25.69
CA TYR A 107 31.26 -23.46 -26.66
C TYR A 107 32.48 -22.69 -26.19
N SER A 108 33.62 -23.35 -26.13
CA SER A 108 34.89 -22.75 -25.75
C SER A 108 35.98 -23.15 -26.74
N ARG A 109 36.72 -22.17 -27.24
CA ARG A 109 37.95 -22.38 -28.02
C ARG A 109 39.14 -21.89 -27.22
N SER A 110 40.15 -22.74 -27.08
CA SER A 110 41.38 -22.46 -26.38
C SER A 110 42.57 -22.66 -27.29
N ARG A 111 43.57 -21.79 -27.16
CA ARG A 111 44.89 -21.97 -27.77
C ARG A 111 45.94 -21.77 -26.70
N SER A 112 46.77 -22.78 -26.51
CA SER A 112 47.88 -22.77 -25.57
C SER A 112 49.18 -22.96 -26.35
N ILE A 113 50.18 -22.13 -26.04
CA ILE A 113 51.54 -22.26 -26.56
C ILE A 113 52.45 -22.18 -25.34
N THR A 114 53.07 -23.30 -25.00
CA THR A 114 53.96 -23.39 -23.84
C THR A 114 55.34 -23.83 -24.30
N PRO A 115 56.42 -23.18 -23.84
CA PRO A 115 57.77 -23.64 -24.16
C PRO A 115 57.99 -25.03 -23.57
N SER A 116 58.56 -25.94 -24.36
CA SER A 116 58.87 -27.29 -23.87
C SER A 116 60.27 -27.33 -23.26
N ALA A 117 60.38 -27.87 -22.06
CA ALA A 117 61.66 -28.15 -21.40
C ALA A 117 62.25 -29.52 -21.79
N SER A 118 61.51 -30.35 -22.53
CA SER A 118 61.92 -31.72 -22.89
C SER A 118 61.96 -31.91 -24.40
N ALA A 119 63.05 -32.52 -24.88
CA ALA A 119 63.19 -32.96 -26.26
C ALA A 119 62.19 -34.08 -26.62
N LEU A 120 61.70 -34.84 -25.64
CA LEU A 120 60.69 -35.88 -25.83
C LEU A 120 59.26 -35.32 -25.93
N ALA A 121 59.06 -34.01 -25.80
CA ALA A 121 57.74 -33.40 -26.02
C ALA A 121 57.35 -33.34 -27.51
N GLY A 122 58.30 -33.59 -28.43
CA GLY A 122 58.04 -33.64 -29.87
C GLY A 122 57.86 -32.26 -30.53
N ALA A 123 58.08 -31.16 -29.80
CA ALA A 123 58.12 -29.78 -30.29
C ALA A 123 58.92 -28.88 -29.33
N THR A 124 59.56 -27.82 -29.85
CA THR A 124 60.29 -26.82 -29.04
C THR A 124 59.35 -25.91 -28.25
N ALA A 125 58.15 -25.66 -28.78
CA ALA A 125 57.02 -25.08 -28.07
C ALA A 125 55.79 -25.96 -28.32
N ALA A 126 55.21 -26.50 -27.25
CA ALA A 126 54.00 -27.30 -27.31
C ALA A 126 52.82 -26.37 -27.59
N LYS A 127 52.27 -26.49 -28.79
CA LYS A 127 51.05 -25.83 -29.24
C LYS A 127 49.89 -26.81 -29.06
N SER A 128 48.83 -26.35 -28.42
CA SER A 128 47.57 -27.07 -28.30
C SER A 128 46.43 -26.13 -28.67
N ASP A 129 45.72 -26.45 -29.73
CA ASP A 129 44.45 -25.80 -30.09
C ASP A 129 43.32 -26.74 -29.67
N GLY A 130 42.25 -26.19 -29.11
CA GLY A 130 41.13 -26.97 -28.59
C GLY A 130 39.81 -26.28 -28.85
N ASP A 131 38.82 -27.01 -29.35
CA ASP A 131 37.43 -26.59 -29.43
C ASP A 131 36.62 -27.55 -28.54
N THR A 132 35.77 -27.02 -27.67
CA THR A 132 34.91 -27.84 -26.79
C THR A 132 33.49 -27.32 -26.81
N ILE A 133 32.55 -28.22 -27.06
CA ILE A 133 31.12 -27.99 -26.98
C ILE A 133 30.61 -28.84 -25.80
N LYS A 134 29.95 -28.22 -24.83
CA LYS A 134 29.27 -28.92 -23.73
C LYS A 134 27.80 -28.60 -23.78
N LEU A 135 26.95 -29.62 -23.80
CA LEU A 135 25.51 -29.50 -23.70
C LEU A 135 25.04 -30.38 -22.55
N GLY A 136 24.21 -29.85 -21.67
CA GLY A 136 23.72 -30.61 -20.53
C GLY A 136 22.41 -30.07 -20.00
N PHE A 137 21.81 -30.83 -19.09
CA PHE A 137 20.70 -30.38 -18.27
C PHE A 137 21.13 -30.39 -16.82
N GLN A 138 20.59 -29.50 -16.01
CA GLN A 138 20.76 -29.49 -14.57
C GLN A 138 19.40 -29.34 -13.89
N LYS A 139 19.21 -30.03 -12.77
CA LYS A 139 18.01 -29.91 -11.94
C LYS A 139 18.37 -30.06 -10.47
N GLU A 140 17.87 -29.14 -9.65
CA GLU A 140 17.90 -29.28 -8.20
C GLU A 140 16.73 -30.18 -7.75
N LEU A 141 16.99 -31.04 -6.77
CA LEU A 141 16.03 -31.98 -6.21
C LEU A 141 15.45 -31.39 -4.92
N ILE A 142 14.22 -31.77 -4.58
CA ILE A 142 13.56 -31.35 -3.34
C ILE A 142 14.28 -31.81 -2.07
N THR A 143 15.26 -32.71 -2.17
CA THR A 143 16.11 -33.17 -1.07
C THR A 143 17.32 -32.28 -0.81
N GLY A 144 17.52 -31.24 -1.63
CA GLY A 144 18.72 -30.39 -1.65
C GLY A 144 19.83 -30.88 -2.58
N GLY A 145 19.67 -32.06 -3.19
CA GLY A 145 20.61 -32.60 -4.17
C GLY A 145 20.47 -31.97 -5.56
N SER A 146 21.34 -32.34 -6.49
CA SER A 146 21.26 -31.95 -7.90
C SER A 146 21.62 -33.11 -8.82
N ILE A 147 21.06 -33.11 -10.03
CA ILE A 147 21.36 -34.06 -11.09
C ILE A 147 21.73 -33.31 -12.37
N GLN A 148 22.83 -33.70 -13.00
CA GLN A 148 23.43 -32.98 -14.13
C GLN A 148 23.93 -33.93 -15.23
N PRO A 149 23.04 -34.44 -16.11
CA PRO A 149 23.47 -35.14 -17.33
C PRO A 149 24.10 -34.16 -18.34
N THR A 150 25.29 -34.48 -18.82
CA THR A 150 26.08 -33.65 -19.74
C THR A 150 26.67 -34.51 -20.86
N VAL A 151 26.70 -33.95 -22.06
CA VAL A 151 27.46 -34.46 -23.21
C VAL A 151 28.46 -33.39 -23.62
N GLN A 152 29.73 -33.77 -23.73
CA GLN A 152 30.83 -32.93 -24.12
C GLN A 152 31.48 -33.49 -25.38
N TRP A 153 31.69 -32.64 -26.37
CA TRP A 153 32.52 -32.93 -27.54
C TRP A 153 33.74 -32.02 -27.50
N SER A 154 34.92 -32.61 -27.58
CA SER A 154 36.17 -31.85 -27.63
C SER A 154 36.98 -32.25 -28.86
N ARG A 155 37.51 -31.27 -29.56
CA ARG A 155 38.49 -31.42 -30.64
C ARG A 155 39.79 -30.84 -30.14
N SER A 156 40.88 -31.60 -30.16
CA SER A 156 42.20 -31.13 -29.76
C SER A 156 43.22 -31.38 -30.87
N GLU A 157 43.91 -30.32 -31.26
CA GLU A 157 45.02 -30.33 -32.20
C GLU A 157 46.31 -30.01 -31.45
N THR A 158 47.36 -30.76 -31.71
CA THR A 158 48.69 -30.50 -31.17
C THR A 158 49.74 -30.46 -32.26
N ASN A 159 50.89 -29.82 -32.02
CA ASN A 159 52.04 -29.89 -32.91
C ASN A 159 53.08 -30.93 -32.47
N SER A 160 52.79 -31.76 -31.47
CA SER A 160 53.72 -32.80 -31.01
C SER A 160 53.91 -33.88 -32.08
N ALA A 161 55.18 -34.17 -32.41
CA ALA A 161 55.54 -35.26 -33.32
C ALA A 161 55.16 -36.68 -32.81
N PHE A 162 54.80 -36.83 -31.53
CA PHE A 162 54.45 -38.11 -30.92
C PHE A 162 52.94 -38.33 -30.77
N ALA A 163 52.10 -37.45 -31.30
CA ALA A 163 50.65 -37.60 -31.25
C ALA A 163 50.17 -38.71 -32.21
N THR A 164 49.57 -39.77 -31.66
CA THR A 164 49.03 -40.90 -32.45
C THR A 164 47.73 -40.55 -33.19
N LEU A 165 46.94 -39.64 -32.63
CA LEU A 165 45.71 -39.09 -33.19
C LEU A 165 45.77 -37.56 -33.13
N ASN A 166 45.77 -36.91 -34.30
CA ASN A 166 45.84 -35.45 -34.40
C ASN A 166 45.22 -34.96 -35.72
N PRO A 167 44.11 -34.19 -35.70
CA PRO A 167 43.30 -33.85 -34.52
C PRO A 167 42.76 -35.09 -33.79
N SER A 168 42.67 -35.01 -32.47
CA SER A 168 41.92 -35.96 -31.66
C SER A 168 40.54 -35.41 -31.37
N TYR A 169 39.53 -36.27 -31.43
CA TYR A 169 38.15 -35.95 -31.06
C TYR A 169 37.77 -36.81 -29.87
N THR A 170 37.29 -36.19 -28.80
CA THR A 170 36.66 -36.88 -27.67
C THR A 170 35.19 -36.57 -27.60
N THR A 171 34.41 -37.55 -27.17
CA THR A 171 32.99 -37.41 -26.86
C THR A 171 32.77 -38.05 -25.52
N ASP A 172 32.38 -37.26 -24.55
CA ASP A 172 32.23 -37.67 -23.16
C ASP A 172 30.77 -37.46 -22.75
N ALA A 173 30.08 -38.53 -22.36
CA ALA A 173 28.71 -38.46 -21.84
C ALA A 173 28.75 -38.85 -20.36
N TYR A 174 28.37 -37.93 -19.47
CA TYR A 174 28.46 -38.16 -18.05
C TYR A 174 27.27 -37.60 -17.27
N ILE A 175 26.93 -38.25 -16.17
CA ILE A 175 25.90 -37.80 -15.23
C ILE A 175 26.58 -37.53 -13.89
N VAL A 176 26.40 -36.32 -13.36
CA VAL A 176 26.80 -35.97 -12.00
C VAL A 176 25.55 -35.92 -11.11
N ILE A 177 25.57 -36.68 -10.03
CA ILE A 177 24.55 -36.63 -8.97
C ILE A 177 25.25 -36.14 -7.71
N SER A 178 24.79 -35.01 -7.16
CA SER A 178 25.30 -34.47 -5.90
C SER A 178 24.18 -34.45 -4.86
N GLN A 179 24.45 -34.90 -3.65
CA GLN A 179 23.49 -34.90 -2.55
C GLN A 179 24.18 -34.40 -1.26
N PRO A 180 23.78 -33.24 -0.71
CA PRO A 180 24.19 -32.85 0.63
C PRO A 180 23.61 -33.82 1.66
N LEU A 181 24.42 -34.18 2.65
CA LEU A 181 24.09 -35.12 3.72
C LEU A 181 23.87 -34.44 5.07
N LEU A 182 24.46 -33.25 5.30
CA LEU A 182 24.34 -32.48 6.55
C LEU A 182 23.86 -31.05 6.30
N ARG A 183 24.76 -30.07 6.14
CA ARG A 183 24.39 -28.72 5.71
C ARG A 183 23.74 -28.81 4.32
N ASP A 184 22.74 -27.97 4.09
CA ASP A 184 21.90 -27.92 2.87
C ASP A 184 21.06 -29.18 2.59
N ALA A 185 21.07 -30.18 3.49
CA ALA A 185 20.30 -31.40 3.32
C ALA A 185 18.86 -31.26 3.84
N GLY A 186 17.94 -31.97 3.17
CA GLY A 186 16.57 -32.17 3.65
C GLY A 186 15.54 -31.26 3.00
N ILE A 187 14.31 -31.75 2.98
CA ILE A 187 13.18 -31.11 2.30
C ILE A 187 12.85 -29.74 2.89
N ASP A 188 12.95 -29.60 4.22
CA ASP A 188 12.62 -28.34 4.90
C ASP A 188 13.56 -27.19 4.52
N ILE A 189 14.84 -27.50 4.26
CA ILE A 189 15.83 -26.51 3.83
C ILE A 189 15.68 -26.20 2.35
N ALA A 190 15.60 -27.24 1.50
CA ALA A 190 15.46 -27.06 0.06
C ALA A 190 14.17 -26.31 -0.30
N MET A 191 13.04 -26.64 0.34
CA MET A 191 11.73 -26.01 0.10
C MET A 191 11.49 -24.75 0.93
N SER A 192 12.43 -24.31 1.77
CA SER A 192 12.25 -23.15 2.65
C SER A 192 11.76 -21.89 1.91
N ASN A 193 12.32 -21.58 0.74
CA ASN A 193 11.91 -20.43 -0.09
C ASN A 193 10.45 -20.55 -0.56
N ILE A 194 9.99 -21.76 -0.88
CA ILE A 194 8.59 -22.02 -1.26
C ILE A 194 7.68 -21.80 -0.04
N TYR A 195 8.08 -22.26 1.15
CA TYR A 195 7.31 -22.04 2.37
C TYR A 195 7.20 -20.56 2.73
N THR A 196 8.31 -19.82 2.63
CA THR A 196 8.32 -18.36 2.82
C THR A 196 7.46 -17.65 1.78
N ALA A 197 7.56 -17.99 0.49
CA ALA A 197 6.71 -17.41 -0.56
C ALA A 197 5.22 -17.69 -0.34
N ARG A 198 4.86 -18.91 0.10
CA ARG A 198 3.47 -19.26 0.46
C ARG A 198 2.96 -18.47 1.66
N ASN A 199 3.80 -18.24 2.67
CA ASN A 199 3.45 -17.40 3.81
C ASN A 199 3.32 -15.93 3.40
N ASN A 200 4.21 -15.42 2.54
CA ASN A 200 4.14 -14.07 1.99
C ASN A 200 2.85 -13.83 1.20
N LEU A 201 2.40 -14.80 0.40
CA LEU A 201 1.09 -14.74 -0.26
C LEU A 201 -0.07 -14.67 0.76
N ARG A 202 0.02 -15.42 1.86
CA ARG A 202 -1.02 -15.34 2.92
C ARG A 202 -1.01 -13.97 3.60
N MET A 203 0.16 -13.41 3.90
CA MET A 203 0.29 -12.07 4.46
C MET A 203 -0.23 -11.00 3.48
N SER A 204 0.12 -11.06 2.20
CA SER A 204 -0.35 -10.10 1.20
C SER A 204 -1.87 -10.15 1.03
N ARG A 205 -2.50 -11.33 1.17
CA ARG A 205 -3.97 -11.44 1.24
C ARG A 205 -4.57 -10.77 2.46
N TYR A 206 -3.96 -10.88 3.64
CA TYR A 206 -4.43 -10.17 4.83
C TYR A 206 -4.23 -8.66 4.71
N ASN A 207 -3.12 -8.21 4.14
CA ASN A 207 -2.87 -6.80 3.83
C ASN A 207 -3.91 -6.26 2.84
N PHE A 208 -4.21 -7.01 1.77
CA PHE A 208 -5.29 -6.69 0.84
C PHE A 208 -6.64 -6.58 1.56
N LYS A 209 -6.99 -7.54 2.42
CA LYS A 209 -8.22 -7.48 3.23
C LYS A 209 -8.27 -6.20 4.08
N ASN A 210 -7.17 -5.83 4.72
CA ASN A 210 -7.07 -4.62 5.52
C ASN A 210 -7.23 -3.34 4.67
N ASN A 211 -6.61 -3.29 3.50
CA ASN A 211 -6.71 -2.14 2.60
C ASN A 211 -8.15 -1.99 2.07
N VAL A 212 -8.79 -3.07 1.64
CA VAL A 212 -10.22 -3.04 1.23
C VAL A 212 -11.11 -2.53 2.37
N MET A 213 -10.90 -3.02 3.60
CA MET A 213 -11.62 -2.51 4.77
C MET A 213 -11.37 -1.01 5.00
N SER A 214 -10.12 -0.55 4.86
CA SER A 214 -9.79 0.86 5.03
C SER A 214 -10.47 1.73 3.99
N THR A 215 -10.41 1.35 2.70
CA THR A 215 -11.09 2.06 1.60
C THR A 215 -12.61 2.10 1.82
N LEU A 216 -13.22 0.99 2.23
CA LEU A 216 -14.65 0.96 2.52
C LEU A 216 -15.02 1.80 3.74
N SER A 217 -14.24 1.76 4.82
CA SER A 217 -14.46 2.58 6.01
C SER A 217 -14.33 4.07 5.70
N GLU A 218 -13.34 4.46 4.89
CA GLU A 218 -13.17 5.84 4.45
C GLU A 218 -14.35 6.28 3.57
N MET A 219 -14.74 5.48 2.58
CA MET A 219 -15.90 5.77 1.72
C MET A 219 -17.19 5.90 2.54
N GLN A 220 -17.46 4.98 3.47
CA GLN A 220 -18.66 5.04 4.32
C GLN A 220 -18.66 6.28 5.21
N ARG A 221 -17.49 6.69 5.75
CA ARG A 221 -17.36 7.95 6.51
C ARG A 221 -17.60 9.17 5.62
N THR A 222 -17.09 9.19 4.39
CA THR A 222 -17.36 10.26 3.41
C THR A 222 -18.84 10.32 3.02
N TYR A 223 -19.51 9.17 2.88
CA TYR A 223 -20.95 9.11 2.63
C TYR A 223 -21.73 9.78 3.76
N TRP A 224 -21.41 9.44 5.02
CA TRP A 224 -22.01 10.06 6.20
C TRP A 224 -21.68 11.55 6.33
N ASP A 225 -20.46 11.97 5.97
CA ASP A 225 -20.09 13.39 5.91
C ASP A 225 -20.91 14.16 4.85
N LEU A 226 -21.20 13.53 3.71
CA LEU A 226 -22.07 14.11 2.67
C LEU A 226 -23.52 14.23 3.17
N VAL A 227 -24.05 13.19 3.82
CA VAL A 227 -25.37 13.24 4.46
C VAL A 227 -25.44 14.42 5.43
N PHE A 228 -24.44 14.58 6.30
CA PHE A 228 -24.35 15.72 7.21
C PHE A 228 -24.29 17.08 6.49
N ALA A 229 -23.46 17.20 5.44
CA ALA A 229 -23.32 18.47 4.72
C ALA A 229 -24.63 18.92 4.05
N ILE A 230 -25.40 17.98 3.50
CA ILE A 230 -26.71 18.25 2.90
C ILE A 230 -27.72 18.69 3.98
N ASP A 231 -27.75 17.96 5.09
CA ASP A 231 -28.60 18.23 6.24
C ASP A 231 -28.29 19.60 6.89
N ASP A 232 -27.01 19.95 7.02
CA ASP A 232 -26.57 21.25 7.54
C ASP A 232 -26.94 22.39 6.58
N LEU A 233 -26.78 22.19 5.27
CA LEU A 233 -27.24 23.15 4.26
C LEU A 233 -28.76 23.39 4.36
N GLU A 234 -29.56 22.36 4.65
CA GLU A 234 -31.00 22.51 4.88
C GLU A 234 -31.28 23.36 6.12
N VAL A 235 -30.58 23.11 7.24
CA VAL A 235 -30.68 23.92 8.46
C VAL A 235 -30.31 25.39 8.20
N LYS A 236 -29.22 25.64 7.46
CA LYS A 236 -28.79 27.01 7.09
C LYS A 236 -29.81 27.72 6.19
N LYS A 237 -30.41 27.02 5.23
CA LYS A 237 -31.50 27.56 4.39
C LYS A 237 -32.75 27.89 5.20
N LYS A 238 -33.12 27.02 6.15
CA LYS A 238 -34.23 27.28 7.08
C LYS A 238 -33.94 28.52 7.93
N SER A 239 -32.72 28.65 8.46
CA SER A 239 -32.29 29.83 9.22
C SER A 239 -32.35 31.12 8.40
N LEU A 240 -31.88 31.13 7.14
CA LEU A 240 -32.01 32.30 6.27
C LEU A 240 -33.47 32.68 6.02
N ARG A 241 -34.35 31.70 5.82
CA ARG A 241 -35.79 31.98 5.64
C ARG A 241 -36.37 32.68 6.85
N LEU A 242 -36.12 32.16 8.05
CA LEU A 242 -36.55 32.78 9.31
C LEU A 242 -35.99 34.20 9.49
N MET A 243 -34.75 34.44 9.08
CA MET A 243 -34.13 35.77 9.13
C MET A 243 -34.79 36.76 8.15
N LYS A 244 -35.20 36.30 6.96
CA LYS A 244 -35.94 37.12 5.99
C LYS A 244 -37.35 37.45 6.49
N ASP A 245 -38.02 36.48 7.11
CA ASP A 245 -39.33 36.70 7.74
C ASP A 245 -39.21 37.73 8.88
N THR A 246 -38.16 37.62 9.71
CA THR A 246 -37.86 38.58 10.79
C THR A 246 -37.54 39.98 10.27
N LEU A 247 -36.84 40.09 9.13
CA LEU A 247 -36.57 41.37 8.47
C LEU A 247 -37.85 42.05 8.01
N GLU A 248 -38.75 41.31 7.38
CA GLU A 248 -40.03 41.82 6.89
C GLU A 248 -40.90 42.32 8.05
N GLN A 249 -40.93 41.57 9.15
CA GLN A 249 -41.61 41.98 10.38
C GLN A 249 -40.99 43.23 11.00
N THR A 250 -39.66 43.30 11.08
CA THR A 250 -38.93 44.45 11.64
C THR A 250 -39.17 45.70 10.80
N GLN A 251 -39.18 45.58 9.47
CA GLN A 251 -39.46 46.69 8.57
C GLN A 251 -40.88 47.24 8.80
N ALA A 252 -41.88 46.37 8.89
CA ALA A 252 -43.26 46.78 9.16
C ALA A 252 -43.40 47.52 10.50
N GLN A 253 -42.68 47.10 11.54
CA GLN A 253 -42.70 47.76 12.85
C GLN A 253 -41.97 49.10 12.85
N VAL A 254 -40.88 49.26 12.08
CA VAL A 254 -40.20 50.56 11.90
C VAL A 254 -41.08 51.53 11.10
N ASP A 255 -41.74 51.05 10.04
CA ASP A 255 -42.66 51.87 9.23
C ASP A 255 -43.88 52.33 10.05
N ALA A 256 -44.31 51.51 11.02
CA ALA A 256 -45.33 51.86 12.01
C ALA A 256 -44.82 52.76 13.16
N GLY A 257 -43.52 53.07 13.20
CA GLY A 257 -42.89 53.92 14.23
C GLY A 257 -42.67 53.24 15.59
N LEU A 258 -42.75 51.91 15.67
CA LEU A 258 -42.59 51.14 16.91
C LEU A 258 -41.12 50.78 17.22
N LEU A 259 -40.26 50.72 16.20
CA LEU A 259 -38.84 50.39 16.33
C LEU A 259 -37.94 51.46 15.70
N ALA A 260 -36.69 51.52 16.16
CA ALA A 260 -35.69 52.41 15.61
C ALA A 260 -35.14 51.88 14.26
N PRO A 261 -34.86 52.75 13.25
CA PRO A 261 -34.32 52.32 11.95
C PRO A 261 -33.00 51.54 12.00
N ILE A 262 -32.21 51.69 13.08
CA ILE A 262 -30.98 50.93 13.29
C ILE A 262 -31.22 49.42 13.37
N GLU A 263 -32.42 48.99 13.76
CA GLU A 263 -32.77 47.57 13.87
C GLU A 263 -32.86 46.88 12.52
N ILE A 264 -33.27 47.58 11.45
CA ILE A 264 -33.25 47.05 10.08
C ILE A 264 -31.81 46.72 9.68
N THR A 265 -30.87 47.65 9.92
CA THR A 265 -29.44 47.44 9.60
C THR A 265 -28.86 46.24 10.35
N ARG A 266 -29.29 46.01 11.60
CA ARG A 266 -28.87 44.86 12.40
C ARG A 266 -29.36 43.53 11.81
N VAL A 267 -30.64 43.45 11.42
CA VAL A 267 -31.19 42.24 10.80
C VAL A 267 -30.57 42.00 9.41
N LEU A 268 -30.33 43.05 8.63
CA LEU A 268 -29.63 42.95 7.34
C LEU A 268 -28.22 42.37 7.48
N ALA A 269 -27.48 42.75 8.53
CA ALA A 269 -26.17 42.18 8.80
C ALA A 269 -26.25 40.65 9.07
N GLU A 270 -27.26 40.20 9.81
CA GLU A 270 -27.49 38.77 10.05
C GLU A 270 -27.94 38.01 8.79
N VAL A 271 -28.79 38.61 7.96
CA VAL A 271 -29.19 38.04 6.66
C VAL A 271 -27.96 37.84 5.77
N ALA A 272 -27.09 38.85 5.66
CA ALA A 272 -25.84 38.75 4.90
C ALA A 272 -24.92 37.64 5.44
N GLU A 273 -24.84 37.49 6.77
CA GLU A 273 -24.08 36.41 7.39
C GLU A 273 -24.65 35.02 7.06
N LYS A 274 -25.98 34.85 7.09
CA LYS A 274 -26.62 33.58 6.72
C LYS A 274 -26.46 33.26 5.23
N GLU A 275 -26.48 34.26 4.36
CA GLU A 275 -26.20 34.09 2.92
C GLU A 275 -24.76 33.59 2.69
N LYS A 276 -23.78 34.18 3.39
CA LYS A 276 -22.39 33.70 3.39
C LYS A 276 -22.25 32.26 3.90
N ASP A 277 -22.94 31.91 4.97
CA ASP A 277 -22.96 30.55 5.53
C ASP A 277 -23.48 29.53 4.52
N ILE A 278 -24.54 29.88 3.78
CA ILE A 278 -25.09 29.01 2.73
C ILE A 278 -24.09 28.77 1.61
N LEU A 279 -23.35 29.79 1.16
CA LEU A 279 -22.31 29.62 0.13
C LEU A 279 -21.21 28.64 0.60
N THR A 280 -20.80 28.75 1.86
CA THR A 280 -19.79 27.85 2.45
C THR A 280 -20.33 26.42 2.59
N ALA A 281 -21.58 26.27 3.01
CA ALA A 281 -22.24 24.97 3.12
C ALA A 281 -22.44 24.31 1.74
N GLN A 282 -22.83 25.09 0.71
CA GLN A 282 -22.94 24.61 -0.67
C GLN A 282 -21.61 24.10 -1.21
N LYS A 283 -20.52 24.86 -1.00
CA LYS A 283 -19.17 24.40 -1.33
C LYS A 283 -18.84 23.08 -0.62
N THR A 284 -19.12 22.99 0.67
CA THR A 284 -18.85 21.77 1.46
C THR A 284 -19.59 20.56 0.91
N VAL A 285 -20.85 20.70 0.51
CA VAL A 285 -21.61 19.63 -0.16
C VAL A 285 -20.89 19.19 -1.43
N ARG A 286 -20.49 20.12 -2.29
CA ARG A 286 -19.79 19.79 -3.55
C ARG A 286 -18.45 19.10 -3.31
N ASP A 287 -17.66 19.58 -2.35
CA ASP A 287 -16.39 18.97 -1.97
C ASP A 287 -16.60 17.51 -1.50
N LYS A 288 -17.67 17.25 -0.74
CA LYS A 288 -18.02 15.89 -0.27
C LYS A 288 -18.60 14.99 -1.36
N GLU A 289 -19.36 15.54 -2.31
CA GLU A 289 -19.80 14.82 -3.51
C GLU A 289 -18.59 14.34 -4.32
N ASP A 290 -17.62 15.21 -4.58
CA ASP A 290 -16.43 14.86 -5.36
C ASP A 290 -15.54 13.84 -4.65
N GLN A 291 -15.37 13.96 -3.32
CA GLN A 291 -14.69 12.95 -2.51
C GLN A 291 -15.36 11.57 -2.63
N LEU A 292 -16.69 11.51 -2.57
CA LEU A 292 -17.43 10.24 -2.71
C LEU A 292 -17.34 9.69 -4.15
N ARG A 293 -17.41 10.55 -5.16
CA ARG A 293 -17.29 10.17 -6.57
C ARG A 293 -15.93 9.56 -6.90
N ARG A 294 -14.84 10.02 -6.25
CA ARG A 294 -13.52 9.40 -6.37
C ARG A 294 -13.54 7.92 -5.99
N PHE A 295 -14.22 7.54 -4.89
CA PHE A 295 -14.32 6.13 -4.46
C PHE A 295 -15.21 5.28 -5.37
N ILE A 296 -16.32 5.83 -5.85
CA ILE A 296 -17.30 5.12 -6.69
C ILE A 296 -16.77 4.91 -8.12
N ASN A 297 -15.99 5.88 -8.63
CA ASN A 297 -15.32 5.86 -9.93
C ASN A 297 -16.15 5.21 -11.06
N LYS A 298 -17.43 5.58 -11.16
CA LYS A 298 -18.37 4.97 -12.12
C LYS A 298 -17.94 5.33 -13.53
N LYS A 299 -17.68 4.33 -14.39
CA LYS A 299 -17.39 4.55 -15.82
C LYS A 299 -18.45 5.49 -16.44
N GLY A 300 -18.01 6.62 -16.99
CA GLY A 300 -18.88 7.65 -17.57
C GLY A 300 -19.24 8.82 -16.64
N SER A 301 -18.97 8.73 -15.34
CA SER A 301 -18.90 9.89 -14.44
C SER A 301 -17.45 10.37 -14.42
N ASN A 302 -17.07 11.15 -15.43
CA ASN A 302 -15.78 11.85 -15.37
C ASN A 302 -15.85 12.78 -14.13
N LEU A 303 -14.81 12.82 -13.28
CA LEU A 303 -14.73 13.76 -12.16
C LEU A 303 -14.88 15.22 -12.64
N VAL A 304 -14.55 15.48 -13.90
CA VAL A 304 -14.74 16.77 -14.58
C VAL A 304 -16.22 17.13 -14.80
N ALA A 305 -17.13 16.15 -14.87
CA ALA A 305 -18.56 16.43 -15.07
C ALA A 305 -19.21 16.90 -13.76
N ASP A 306 -20.03 17.94 -13.79
CA ASP A 306 -20.86 18.36 -12.64
C ASP A 306 -22.06 17.42 -12.47
N VAL A 307 -21.89 16.40 -11.62
CA VAL A 307 -22.92 15.40 -11.31
C VAL A 307 -23.08 15.34 -9.79
N GLY A 308 -24.25 15.72 -9.29
CA GLY A 308 -24.57 15.67 -7.87
C GLY A 308 -24.85 14.25 -7.38
N VAL A 309 -24.70 14.03 -6.08
CA VAL A 309 -25.01 12.76 -5.42
C VAL A 309 -26.02 13.02 -4.32
N ILE A 310 -27.15 12.32 -4.38
CA ILE A 310 -28.22 12.43 -3.39
C ILE A 310 -28.24 11.12 -2.57
N PRO A 311 -27.80 11.15 -1.30
CA PRO A 311 -27.95 10.03 -0.39
C PRO A 311 -29.44 9.68 -0.18
N LEU A 312 -29.76 8.38 -0.20
CA LEU A 312 -31.11 7.89 0.15
C LEU A 312 -31.37 7.90 1.65
N GLU A 313 -30.32 7.76 2.45
CA GLU A 313 -30.41 7.65 3.90
C GLU A 313 -30.49 9.04 4.54
N ARG A 314 -31.41 9.20 5.49
CA ARG A 314 -31.42 10.32 6.43
C ARG A 314 -30.69 9.91 7.71
N ALA A 315 -30.24 10.89 8.48
CA ALA A 315 -29.59 10.67 9.77
C ALA A 315 -30.53 9.93 10.75
N ALA A 316 -30.46 8.60 10.74
CA ALA A 316 -31.16 7.71 11.67
C ALA A 316 -30.14 6.91 12.48
N TYR A 317 -30.50 6.56 13.72
CA TYR A 317 -29.69 5.72 14.59
C TYR A 317 -30.49 4.54 15.13
N GLN A 318 -29.80 3.42 15.31
CA GLN A 318 -30.30 2.25 16.04
C GLN A 318 -29.35 1.99 17.22
N PRO A 319 -29.84 1.97 18.47
CA PRO A 319 -29.00 1.73 19.63
C PRO A 319 -28.45 0.30 19.63
N VAL A 320 -27.16 0.17 19.91
CA VAL A 320 -26.47 -1.13 20.02
C VAL A 320 -26.01 -1.32 21.47
N GLN A 321 -26.21 -2.51 22.02
CA GLN A 321 -25.57 -2.91 23.29
C GLN A 321 -24.20 -3.49 22.97
N LEU A 322 -23.16 -2.94 23.62
CA LEU A 322 -21.77 -3.32 23.41
C LEU A 322 -21.16 -3.85 24.72
N GLU A 323 -20.44 -4.96 24.62
CA GLU A 323 -19.67 -5.55 25.72
C GLU A 323 -18.19 -5.62 25.36
N ALA A 324 -17.36 -4.78 25.98
CA ALA A 324 -15.95 -4.65 25.62
C ALA A 324 -15.16 -5.99 25.56
N PRO A 325 -15.35 -6.96 26.49
CA PRO A 325 -14.64 -8.24 26.42
C PRO A 325 -15.01 -9.09 25.19
N ARG A 326 -16.26 -9.01 24.73
CA ARG A 326 -16.71 -9.74 23.54
C ARG A 326 -16.08 -9.14 22.28
N GLU A 327 -16.15 -7.82 22.12
CA GLU A 327 -15.60 -7.12 20.95
C GLU A 327 -14.09 -7.36 20.79
N VAL A 328 -13.33 -7.41 21.90
CA VAL A 328 -11.89 -7.68 21.88
C VAL A 328 -11.58 -9.11 21.39
N ARG A 329 -12.36 -10.11 21.83
CA ARG A 329 -12.18 -11.49 21.37
C ARG A 329 -12.45 -11.63 19.87
N GLU A 330 -13.49 -10.97 19.37
CA GLU A 330 -13.79 -10.92 17.95
C GLU A 330 -12.63 -10.27 17.17
N ALA A 331 -12.06 -9.18 17.67
CA ALA A 331 -10.91 -8.54 17.06
C ALA A 331 -9.68 -9.46 16.94
N LEU A 332 -9.30 -10.16 18.01
CA LEU A 332 -8.15 -11.07 17.97
C LEU A 332 -8.37 -12.28 17.03
N LEU A 333 -9.61 -12.57 16.66
CA LEU A 333 -9.94 -13.64 15.71
C LEU A 333 -9.92 -13.14 14.26
N TYR A 334 -10.54 -12.00 13.96
CA TYR A 334 -10.81 -11.57 12.59
C TYR A 334 -9.85 -10.52 12.03
N ARG A 335 -9.11 -9.81 12.89
CA ARG A 335 -8.31 -8.66 12.48
C ARG A 335 -7.13 -9.08 11.57
N PRO A 336 -7.02 -8.56 10.33
CA PRO A 336 -6.05 -9.05 9.35
C PRO A 336 -4.58 -8.82 9.72
N ASP A 337 -4.25 -7.69 10.32
CA ASP A 337 -2.88 -7.34 10.76
C ASP A 337 -2.35 -8.33 11.80
N TYR A 338 -3.17 -8.70 12.79
CA TYR A 338 -2.83 -9.68 13.81
C TYR A 338 -2.61 -11.09 13.23
N GLN A 339 -3.44 -11.50 12.26
CA GLN A 339 -3.24 -12.77 11.54
C GLN A 339 -1.98 -12.75 10.67
N GLY A 340 -1.69 -11.62 10.02
CA GLY A 340 -0.45 -11.40 9.28
C GLY A 340 0.79 -11.51 10.16
N ALA A 341 0.77 -10.88 11.35
CA ALA A 341 1.87 -10.94 12.32
C ALA A 341 2.16 -12.37 12.80
N LYS A 342 1.13 -13.20 13.01
CA LYS A 342 1.29 -14.63 13.33
C LYS A 342 1.99 -15.41 12.22
N ILE A 343 1.67 -15.12 10.96
CA ILE A 343 2.35 -15.73 9.81
C ILE A 343 3.79 -15.23 9.71
N ASN A 344 4.06 -13.96 10.02
CA ASN A 344 5.41 -13.43 10.02
C ASN A 344 6.32 -14.16 11.04
N ILE A 345 5.79 -14.55 12.20
CA ILE A 345 6.52 -15.41 13.15
C ILE A 345 6.84 -16.78 12.54
N ALA A 346 5.96 -17.33 11.70
CA ALA A 346 6.24 -18.57 10.98
C ALA A 346 7.40 -18.41 9.96
N ASN A 347 7.53 -17.25 9.30
CA ASN A 347 8.70 -16.94 8.47
C ASN A 347 9.99 -16.87 9.30
N HIS A 348 9.98 -16.19 10.44
CA HIS A 348 11.15 -16.18 11.33
C HIS A 348 11.50 -17.57 11.91
N ASN A 349 10.51 -18.46 12.04
CA ASN A 349 10.79 -19.86 12.38
C ASN A 349 11.52 -20.59 11.25
N ILE A 350 11.14 -20.36 9.99
CA ILE A 350 11.83 -20.94 8.81
C ILE A 350 13.26 -20.41 8.75
N GLU A 351 13.46 -19.09 8.91
CA GLU A 351 14.79 -18.47 8.96
C GLU A 351 15.66 -19.05 10.08
N LEU A 352 15.09 -19.31 11.26
CA LEU A 352 15.80 -19.94 12.38
C LEU A 352 16.22 -21.38 12.05
N VAL A 353 15.39 -22.14 11.33
CA VAL A 353 15.71 -23.50 10.88
C VAL A 353 16.87 -23.47 9.88
N ILE A 354 16.83 -22.57 8.89
CA ILE A 354 17.93 -22.36 7.93
C ILE A 354 19.22 -21.99 8.66
N ALA A 355 19.19 -20.96 9.52
CA ALA A 355 20.36 -20.51 10.25
C ALA A 355 20.89 -21.57 11.25
N LYS A 356 20.04 -22.50 11.71
CA LYS A 356 20.48 -23.66 12.49
C LYS A 356 21.24 -24.65 11.62
N ASN A 357 20.76 -24.89 10.40
CA ASN A 357 21.37 -25.77 9.41
C ASN A 357 22.73 -25.25 8.94
N ASP A 358 22.88 -23.94 8.75
CA ASP A 358 24.13 -23.29 8.30
C ASP A 358 25.31 -23.49 9.27
N LYS A 359 25.02 -23.84 10.54
CA LYS A 359 26.06 -24.15 11.54
C LYS A 359 26.69 -25.53 11.35
N LEU A 360 26.03 -26.43 10.63
CA LEU A 360 26.50 -27.78 10.41
C LEU A 360 27.70 -27.80 9.44
N PRO A 361 28.61 -28.77 9.57
CA PRO A 361 29.59 -29.04 8.52
C PRO A 361 28.90 -29.38 7.20
N LYS A 362 29.53 -29.01 6.08
CA LYS A 362 29.07 -29.40 4.76
C LYS A 362 29.66 -30.76 4.42
N VAL A 363 28.78 -31.72 4.17
CA VAL A 363 29.14 -33.08 3.80
C VAL A 363 28.33 -33.40 2.56
N ASP A 364 28.98 -33.52 1.41
CA ASP A 364 28.33 -33.78 0.13
C ASP A 364 28.80 -35.12 -0.43
N LEU A 365 27.84 -35.92 -0.90
CA LEU A 365 28.12 -37.08 -1.73
C LEU A 365 27.97 -36.67 -3.20
N SER A 366 29.04 -36.78 -3.98
CA SER A 366 29.02 -36.58 -5.43
C SER A 366 29.35 -37.89 -6.13
N ALA A 367 28.45 -38.37 -6.98
CA ALA A 367 28.67 -39.53 -7.82
C ALA A 367 28.69 -39.09 -9.29
N THR A 368 29.73 -39.49 -10.01
CA THR A 368 29.87 -39.25 -11.45
C THR A 368 29.96 -40.58 -12.16
N PHE A 369 29.15 -40.76 -13.19
CA PHE A 369 29.25 -41.87 -14.14
C PHE A 369 29.53 -41.29 -15.52
N SER A 370 30.63 -41.70 -16.16
CA SER A 370 31.08 -41.18 -17.45
C SER A 370 31.35 -42.30 -18.44
N MET A 371 30.92 -42.09 -19.68
CA MET A 371 31.28 -42.87 -20.85
C MET A 371 32.14 -41.99 -21.74
N ASN A 372 33.28 -42.51 -22.18
CA ASN A 372 34.26 -41.74 -22.94
C ASN A 372 34.46 -42.37 -24.33
N GLY A 373 34.55 -41.52 -25.34
CA GLY A 373 34.84 -41.88 -26.72
C GLY A 373 36.05 -41.09 -27.22
N LEU A 374 36.89 -41.74 -28.02
CA LEU A 374 38.06 -41.14 -28.65
C LEU A 374 38.14 -41.60 -30.10
N GLY A 375 38.44 -40.68 -31.01
CA GLY A 375 38.61 -40.99 -32.43
C GLY A 375 39.42 -39.94 -33.19
N GLY A 376 39.82 -40.28 -34.42
CA GLY A 376 40.47 -39.34 -35.35
C GLY A 376 39.50 -38.37 -36.02
N ASN A 377 38.20 -38.64 -35.89
CA ASN A 377 37.11 -37.78 -36.32
C ASN A 377 35.93 -37.91 -35.33
N THR A 378 34.92 -37.05 -35.49
CA THR A 378 33.73 -37.02 -34.62
C THR A 378 32.93 -38.33 -34.65
N THR A 379 32.82 -38.98 -35.81
CA THR A 379 32.06 -40.23 -35.97
C THR A 379 32.72 -41.37 -35.20
N ASP A 380 34.03 -41.55 -35.37
CA ASP A 380 34.81 -42.59 -34.69
C ASP A 380 34.74 -42.43 -33.16
N SER A 381 34.81 -41.18 -32.69
CA SER A 381 34.69 -40.86 -31.27
C SER A 381 33.32 -41.23 -30.71
N PHE A 382 32.25 -40.97 -31.48
CA PHE A 382 30.89 -41.32 -31.08
C PHE A 382 30.59 -42.82 -31.16
N GLU A 383 31.15 -43.53 -32.14
CA GLU A 383 31.08 -44.98 -32.22
C GLU A 383 31.79 -45.63 -31.03
N THR A 384 32.97 -45.14 -30.68
CA THR A 384 33.72 -45.58 -29.50
C THR A 384 32.92 -45.38 -28.21
N LEU A 385 32.27 -44.24 -28.04
CA LEU A 385 31.35 -43.98 -26.92
C LEU A 385 30.21 -45.02 -26.86
N LYS A 386 29.58 -45.34 -28.01
CA LYS A 386 28.47 -46.31 -28.08
C LYS A 386 28.87 -47.73 -27.70
N THR A 387 30.12 -48.13 -27.96
CA THR A 387 30.60 -49.46 -27.56
C THR A 387 30.58 -49.66 -26.05
N ASN A 388 30.56 -48.57 -25.26
CA ASN A 388 30.56 -48.59 -23.80
C ASN A 388 31.75 -49.36 -23.17
N HIS A 389 32.82 -49.58 -23.95
CA HIS A 389 34.03 -50.27 -23.46
C HIS A 389 34.88 -49.37 -22.56
N PHE A 390 34.77 -48.04 -22.71
CA PHE A 390 35.50 -47.05 -21.92
C PHE A 390 34.51 -46.27 -21.05
N HIS A 391 34.26 -46.77 -19.85
CA HIS A 391 33.42 -46.12 -18.85
C HIS A 391 34.18 -46.01 -17.53
N ASP A 392 33.94 -44.91 -16.83
CA ASP A 392 34.49 -44.65 -15.51
C ASP A 392 33.37 -44.23 -14.57
N TRP A 393 33.53 -44.55 -13.30
CA TRP A 393 32.65 -44.06 -12.26
C TRP A 393 33.48 -43.60 -11.07
N SER A 394 33.01 -42.56 -10.39
CA SER A 394 33.62 -42.09 -9.16
C SER A 394 32.53 -41.70 -8.17
N ALA A 395 32.79 -41.97 -6.89
CA ALA A 395 31.98 -41.50 -5.79
C ALA A 395 32.90 -40.76 -4.82
N THR A 396 32.63 -39.47 -4.60
CA THR A 396 33.42 -38.58 -3.77
C THR A 396 32.56 -38.12 -2.61
N VAL A 397 33.04 -38.30 -1.38
CA VAL A 397 32.46 -37.66 -0.20
C VAL A 397 33.35 -36.47 0.16
N SER A 398 32.82 -35.28 0.00
CA SER A 398 33.51 -34.02 0.31
C SER A 398 33.07 -33.53 1.68
N VAL A 399 34.01 -33.30 2.58
CA VAL A 399 33.76 -32.80 3.95
C VAL A 399 34.43 -31.45 4.13
N GLU A 400 33.62 -30.41 4.35
CA GLU A 400 34.04 -29.06 4.66
C GLU A 400 33.61 -28.71 6.09
N ILE A 401 34.59 -28.62 6.99
CA ILE A 401 34.36 -28.25 8.40
C ILE A 401 34.87 -26.83 8.62
N PRO A 402 33.99 -25.81 8.74
CA PRO A 402 34.42 -24.45 8.99
C PRO A 402 34.98 -24.32 10.42
N LEU A 403 36.27 -24.05 10.53
CA LEU A 403 36.92 -23.83 11.83
C LEU A 403 36.49 -22.45 12.38
N GLY A 404 35.95 -22.44 13.60
CA GLY A 404 35.42 -21.25 14.28
C GLY A 404 33.98 -20.88 13.93
N ASN A 405 33.55 -21.05 12.67
CA ASN A 405 32.19 -20.84 12.14
C ASN A 405 31.44 -19.62 12.75
N ARG A 406 32.15 -18.48 12.90
CA ARG A 406 31.60 -17.29 13.59
C ARG A 406 30.43 -16.67 12.84
N SER A 407 30.49 -16.69 11.50
CA SER A 407 29.41 -16.17 10.65
C SER A 407 28.09 -16.92 10.87
N ALA A 408 28.06 -18.26 10.76
CA ALA A 408 26.83 -19.01 10.96
C ALA A 408 26.32 -18.95 12.42
N ARG A 409 27.23 -18.88 13.41
CA ARG A 409 26.83 -18.67 14.81
C ARG A 409 26.17 -17.31 15.02
N ALA A 410 26.73 -16.25 14.43
CA ALA A 410 26.14 -14.91 14.45
C ALA A 410 24.81 -14.87 13.68
N GLY A 411 24.72 -15.53 12.53
CA GLY A 411 23.49 -15.68 11.74
C GLY A 411 22.37 -16.37 12.54
N TYR A 412 22.69 -17.47 13.23
CA TYR A 412 21.75 -18.14 14.13
C TYR A 412 21.30 -17.25 15.29
N LEU A 413 22.21 -16.51 15.91
CA LEU A 413 21.86 -15.57 16.97
C LEU A 413 20.94 -14.47 16.43
N LYS A 414 21.24 -13.90 15.25
CA LYS A 414 20.41 -12.90 14.58
C LYS A 414 19.02 -13.43 14.26
N ALA A 415 18.90 -14.63 13.68
CA ALA A 415 17.61 -15.25 13.39
C ALA A 415 16.81 -15.55 14.67
N ARG A 416 17.47 -16.01 15.74
CA ARG A 416 16.84 -16.22 17.05
C ARG A 416 16.32 -14.91 17.64
N LEU A 417 17.11 -13.85 17.61
CA LEU A 417 16.71 -12.53 18.10
C LEU A 417 15.58 -11.94 17.23
N GLY A 418 15.62 -12.12 15.90
CA GLY A 418 14.54 -11.73 14.99
C GLY A 418 13.21 -12.41 15.34
N LYS A 419 13.23 -13.71 15.63
CA LYS A 419 12.04 -14.41 16.14
C LYS A 419 11.55 -13.84 17.48
N VAL A 420 12.45 -13.56 18.43
CA VAL A 420 12.07 -12.97 19.73
C VAL A 420 11.46 -11.59 19.53
N GLN A 421 12.05 -10.77 18.65
CA GLN A 421 11.51 -9.46 18.28
C GLN A 421 10.10 -9.59 17.71
N ALA A 422 9.87 -10.50 16.75
CA ALA A 422 8.54 -10.71 16.16
C ALA A 422 7.49 -11.20 17.18
N LEU A 423 7.89 -11.98 18.19
CA LEU A 423 7.00 -12.36 19.29
C LEU A 423 6.61 -11.17 20.17
N LEU A 424 7.58 -10.31 20.50
CA LEU A 424 7.32 -9.08 21.27
C LEU A 424 6.48 -8.07 20.47
N GLU A 425 6.70 -7.98 19.16
CA GLU A 425 5.89 -7.15 18.26
C GLU A 425 4.44 -7.67 18.17
N LEU A 426 4.23 -8.99 18.16
CA LEU A 426 2.89 -9.58 18.24
C LEU A 426 2.21 -9.24 19.58
N GLU A 427 2.93 -9.35 20.70
CA GLU A 427 2.40 -9.02 22.03
C GLU A 427 2.04 -7.53 22.13
N LYS A 428 2.90 -6.64 21.61
CA LYS A 428 2.60 -5.21 21.51
C LYS A 428 1.37 -4.96 20.63
N LEU A 429 1.30 -5.58 19.45
CA LEU A 429 0.16 -5.45 18.55
C LEU A 429 -1.12 -5.91 19.25
N GLU A 430 -1.09 -7.00 20.02
CA GLU A 430 -2.24 -7.47 20.80
C GLU A 430 -2.72 -6.41 21.80
N GLN A 431 -1.81 -5.76 22.52
CA GLN A 431 -2.16 -4.66 23.42
C GLN A 431 -2.77 -3.47 22.67
N ASP A 432 -2.17 -3.08 21.54
CA ASP A 432 -2.66 -1.98 20.69
C ASP A 432 -4.07 -2.29 20.15
N VAL A 433 -4.33 -3.53 19.73
CA VAL A 433 -5.66 -4.00 19.31
C VAL A 433 -6.67 -3.89 20.44
N ILE A 434 -6.31 -4.34 21.65
CA ILE A 434 -7.19 -4.28 22.82
C ILE A 434 -7.57 -2.84 23.15
N ILE A 435 -6.59 -1.93 23.16
CA ILE A 435 -6.81 -0.51 23.45
C ILE A 435 -7.67 0.13 22.36
N ASN A 436 -7.34 -0.10 21.09
CA ASN A 436 -8.05 0.45 19.94
C ASN A 436 -9.52 0.03 19.91
N VAL A 437 -9.83 -1.24 20.18
CA VAL A 437 -11.22 -1.73 20.24
C VAL A 437 -11.97 -1.13 21.44
N LYS A 438 -11.33 -1.06 22.62
CA LYS A 438 -11.94 -0.45 23.81
C LYS A 438 -12.25 1.04 23.62
N GLU A 439 -11.36 1.79 22.97
CA GLU A 439 -11.58 3.20 22.64
C GLU A 439 -12.75 3.38 21.68
N ASN A 440 -12.78 2.63 20.58
CA ASN A 440 -13.89 2.71 19.62
C ASN A 440 -15.23 2.29 20.26
N ALA A 441 -15.24 1.27 21.11
CA ALA A 441 -16.45 0.87 21.83
C ALA A 441 -16.95 1.96 22.79
N ARG A 442 -16.05 2.61 23.53
CA ARG A 442 -16.40 3.76 24.37
C ARG A 442 -16.88 4.96 23.56
N GLN A 443 -16.29 5.19 22.38
CA GLN A 443 -16.70 6.27 21.49
C GLN A 443 -18.15 6.08 21.02
N VAL A 444 -18.52 4.87 20.58
CA VAL A 444 -19.90 4.54 20.18
C VAL A 444 -20.89 4.79 21.33
N LEU A 445 -20.56 4.35 22.56
CA LEU A 445 -21.40 4.57 23.73
C LEU A 445 -21.51 6.06 24.11
N THR A 446 -20.43 6.83 23.91
CA THR A 446 -20.40 8.27 24.17
C THR A 446 -21.22 9.03 23.15
N ASP A 447 -21.11 8.69 21.86
CA ASP A 447 -21.90 9.28 20.78
C ASP A 447 -23.39 9.00 20.96
N LEU A 448 -23.75 7.79 21.42
CA LEU A 448 -25.14 7.45 21.75
C LEU A 448 -25.72 8.35 22.84
N LYS A 449 -24.92 8.67 23.88
CA LYS A 449 -25.32 9.62 24.93
C LYS A 449 -25.38 11.06 24.40
N ARG A 450 -24.43 11.44 23.54
CA ARG A 450 -24.36 12.77 22.91
C ARG A 450 -25.60 13.06 22.08
N ILE A 451 -26.12 12.08 21.31
CA ILE A 451 -27.39 12.22 20.58
C ILE A 451 -28.54 12.63 21.51
N ARG A 452 -28.64 12.01 22.69
CA ARG A 452 -29.71 12.37 23.65
C ARG A 452 -29.53 13.79 24.19
N ALA A 453 -28.30 14.18 24.52
CA ALA A 453 -28.01 15.51 25.05
C ALA A 453 -28.25 16.61 24.01
N THR A 454 -27.82 16.42 22.75
CA THR A 454 -28.02 17.40 21.68
C THR A 454 -29.49 17.51 21.27
N ARG A 455 -30.24 16.40 21.33
CA ARG A 455 -31.69 16.43 21.13
C ARG A 455 -32.41 17.32 22.15
N VAL A 456 -32.15 17.10 23.44
CA VAL A 456 -32.74 17.92 24.50
C VAL A 456 -32.32 19.38 24.36
N ALA A 457 -31.06 19.65 24.00
CA ALA A 457 -30.59 21.01 23.75
C ALA A 457 -31.33 21.69 22.58
N ARG A 458 -31.61 20.96 21.49
CA ARG A 458 -32.40 21.46 20.35
C ARG A 458 -33.85 21.74 20.75
N GLU A 459 -34.49 20.84 21.48
CA GLU A 459 -35.87 21.04 21.99
C GLU A 459 -35.97 22.27 22.91
N LEU A 460 -34.99 22.47 23.80
CA LEU A 460 -34.96 23.66 24.66
C LEU A 460 -34.64 24.95 23.90
N ALA A 461 -33.76 24.90 22.89
CA ALA A 461 -33.48 26.05 22.04
C ALA A 461 -34.70 26.44 21.18
N GLU A 462 -35.48 25.46 20.74
CA GLU A 462 -36.72 25.64 19.98
C GLU A 462 -37.77 26.34 20.85
N ALA A 463 -38.02 25.83 22.06
CA ALA A 463 -38.93 26.45 23.02
C ALA A 463 -38.49 27.88 23.41
N ARG A 464 -37.17 28.14 23.54
CA ARG A 464 -36.66 29.48 23.79
C ARG A 464 -36.93 30.41 22.61
N ARG A 465 -36.67 29.98 21.37
CA ARG A 465 -36.92 30.78 20.17
C ARG A 465 -38.40 31.15 20.07
N GLU A 466 -39.30 30.21 20.31
CA GLU A 466 -40.74 30.49 20.33
C GLU A 466 -41.13 31.50 21.42
N ALA A 467 -40.55 31.40 22.61
CA ALA A 467 -40.82 32.33 23.70
C ALA A 467 -40.30 33.75 23.43
N GLU A 468 -39.09 33.90 22.87
CA GLU A 468 -38.55 35.23 22.55
C GLU A 468 -39.30 35.89 21.39
N GLU A 469 -39.75 35.12 20.39
CA GLU A 469 -40.59 35.65 19.30
C GLU A 469 -41.94 36.13 19.83
N ALA A 470 -42.61 35.34 20.66
CA ALA A 470 -43.89 35.75 21.25
C ALA A 470 -43.76 37.03 22.09
N LYS A 471 -42.64 37.22 22.81
CA LYS A 471 -42.35 38.46 23.55
C LYS A 471 -42.03 39.63 22.62
N PHE A 472 -41.30 39.39 21.54
CA PHE A 472 -40.97 40.43 20.57
C PHE A 472 -42.22 40.95 19.86
N ASP A 473 -43.16 40.07 19.54
CA ASP A 473 -44.45 40.42 18.92
C ASP A 473 -45.28 41.38 19.77
N VAL A 474 -45.12 41.33 21.10
CA VAL A 474 -45.79 42.23 22.06
C VAL A 474 -44.89 43.37 22.56
N GLY A 475 -43.68 43.51 22.02
CA GLY A 475 -42.73 44.57 22.38
C GLY A 475 -42.00 44.39 23.72
N GLU A 476 -42.02 43.18 24.30
CA GLU A 476 -41.39 42.86 25.59
C GLU A 476 -39.96 42.30 25.48
N ALA A 477 -39.51 41.90 24.28
CA ALA A 477 -38.15 41.42 24.02
C ALA A 477 -37.43 42.32 23.02
N ALA A 478 -36.10 42.37 23.11
CA ALA A 478 -35.30 43.03 22.09
C ALA A 478 -35.15 42.11 20.87
N ILE A 479 -35.11 42.69 19.67
CA ILE A 479 -34.83 41.94 18.43
C ILE A 479 -33.51 41.16 18.51
N LEU A 480 -32.52 41.67 19.25
CA LEU A 480 -31.27 40.95 19.50
C LEU A 480 -31.49 39.58 20.17
N ASP A 481 -32.46 39.48 21.09
CA ASP A 481 -32.77 38.24 21.79
C ASP A 481 -33.41 37.21 20.85
N VAL A 482 -34.25 37.66 19.91
CA VAL A 482 -34.83 36.81 18.85
C VAL A 482 -33.74 36.31 17.91
N LEU A 483 -32.86 37.20 17.43
CA LEU A 483 -31.76 36.84 16.53
C LEU A 483 -30.77 35.86 17.20
N ASP A 484 -30.45 36.06 18.48
CA ASP A 484 -29.65 35.15 19.29
C ASP A 484 -30.34 33.79 19.45
N ALA A 485 -31.63 33.77 19.77
CA ALA A 485 -32.39 32.53 19.95
C ALA A 485 -32.50 31.73 18.64
N GLN A 486 -32.78 32.38 17.50
CA GLN A 486 -32.81 31.74 16.19
C GLN A 486 -31.44 31.18 15.80
N THR A 487 -30.35 31.93 16.05
CA THR A 487 -28.98 31.46 15.79
C THR A 487 -28.63 30.25 16.67
N LYS A 488 -29.00 30.28 17.96
CA LYS A 488 -28.81 29.15 18.88
C LYS A 488 -29.59 27.91 18.48
N LEU A 489 -30.83 28.06 18.01
CA LEU A 489 -31.63 26.95 17.48
C LEU A 489 -30.95 26.33 16.25
N ALA A 490 -30.52 27.14 15.28
CA ALA A 490 -29.83 26.63 14.09
C ALA A 490 -28.53 25.86 14.44
N LEU A 491 -27.75 26.37 15.41
CA LEU A 491 -26.58 25.68 15.92
C LEU A 491 -26.93 24.36 16.63
N ALA A 492 -28.01 24.33 17.41
CA ALA A 492 -28.47 23.13 18.11
C ALA A 492 -29.01 22.07 17.14
N GLU A 493 -29.75 22.47 16.11
CA GLU A 493 -30.22 21.57 15.03
C GLU A 493 -29.03 20.93 14.30
N SER A 494 -28.03 21.74 13.90
CA SER A 494 -26.80 21.23 13.26
C SER A 494 -26.03 20.27 14.19
N ALA A 495 -25.93 20.60 15.49
CA ALA A 495 -25.26 19.76 16.48
C ALA A 495 -25.98 18.41 16.73
N GLU A 496 -27.32 18.37 16.73
CA GLU A 496 -28.09 17.11 16.82
C GLU A 496 -27.81 16.22 15.60
N ARG A 497 -27.91 16.78 14.39
CA ARG A 497 -27.66 16.04 13.15
C ARG A 497 -26.23 15.51 13.09
N LYS A 498 -25.25 16.33 13.46
CA LYS A 498 -23.84 15.91 13.55
C LYS A 498 -23.64 14.76 14.54
N ALA A 499 -24.27 14.81 15.71
CA ALA A 499 -24.16 13.73 16.70
C ALA A 499 -24.68 12.38 16.19
N ILE A 500 -25.76 12.38 15.40
CA ILE A 500 -26.30 11.16 14.77
C ILE A 500 -25.32 10.60 13.73
N VAL A 501 -24.77 11.47 12.89
CA VAL A 501 -23.80 11.09 11.86
C VAL A 501 -22.50 10.55 12.50
N ASP A 502 -21.99 11.23 13.53
CA ASP A 502 -20.79 10.80 14.26
C ASP A 502 -20.99 9.43 14.91
N TYR A 503 -22.17 9.12 15.45
CA TYR A 503 -22.50 7.78 15.97
C TYR A 503 -22.42 6.71 14.88
N ASN A 504 -22.95 6.98 13.68
CA ASN A 504 -22.86 6.03 12.57
C ASN A 504 -21.41 5.84 12.11
N LYS A 505 -20.60 6.90 12.10
CA LYS A 505 -19.16 6.83 11.82
C LYS A 505 -18.39 6.05 12.88
N SER A 506 -18.66 6.26 14.17
CA SER A 506 -17.98 5.50 15.23
C SER A 506 -18.33 4.02 15.23
N ARG A 507 -19.55 3.65 14.80
CA ARG A 507 -19.90 2.24 14.53
C ARG A 507 -19.06 1.64 13.40
N ILE A 508 -18.83 2.38 12.31
CA ILE A 508 -17.98 1.92 11.20
C ILE A 508 -16.54 1.74 11.70
N SER A 509 -16.02 2.67 12.49
CA SER A 509 -14.68 2.59 13.08
C SER A 509 -14.53 1.41 14.04
N LEU A 510 -15.55 1.08 14.84
CA LEU A 510 -15.54 -0.11 15.69
C LEU A 510 -15.47 -1.40 14.87
N GLU A 511 -16.26 -1.53 13.81
CA GLU A 511 -16.21 -2.72 12.93
C GLU A 511 -14.89 -2.84 12.18
N GLN A 512 -14.29 -1.72 11.79
CA GLN A 512 -12.95 -1.71 11.21
C GLN A 512 -11.91 -2.17 12.25
N ALA A 513 -11.97 -1.65 13.48
CA ALA A 513 -11.07 -2.02 14.57
C ALA A 513 -11.12 -3.52 14.91
N LYS A 514 -12.29 -4.15 14.74
CA LYS A 514 -12.51 -5.59 14.94
C LYS A 514 -12.10 -6.47 13.76
N GLY A 515 -11.90 -5.93 12.56
CA GLY A 515 -11.67 -6.78 11.40
C GLY A 515 -12.93 -7.34 10.72
N THR A 516 -14.14 -6.90 11.15
CA THR A 516 -15.44 -7.49 10.79
C THR A 516 -16.26 -6.65 9.81
N LEU A 517 -15.70 -5.52 9.35
CA LEU A 517 -16.40 -4.57 8.48
C LEU A 517 -16.87 -5.22 7.15
N LEU A 518 -16.10 -6.16 6.59
CA LEU A 518 -16.48 -6.81 5.33
C LEU A 518 -17.65 -7.77 5.55
N GLU A 519 -17.54 -8.63 6.57
CA GLU A 519 -18.53 -9.63 6.94
C GLU A 519 -19.87 -8.96 7.28
N ARG A 520 -19.85 -7.85 8.03
CA ARG A 520 -21.05 -7.08 8.36
C ARG A 520 -21.74 -6.49 7.12
N ASN A 521 -20.96 -6.10 6.11
CA ASN A 521 -21.49 -5.58 4.85
C ASN A 521 -21.80 -6.69 3.82
N GLY A 522 -21.72 -7.97 4.22
CA GLY A 522 -21.98 -9.13 3.34
C GLY A 522 -20.94 -9.32 2.24
N VAL A 523 -19.75 -8.73 2.40
CA VAL A 523 -18.67 -8.79 1.42
C VAL A 523 -17.74 -9.94 1.76
N TRP A 524 -17.54 -10.85 0.81
CA TRP A 524 -16.55 -11.92 0.93
C TRP A 524 -15.48 -11.79 -0.15
N LEU A 525 -14.22 -11.95 0.28
CA LEU A 525 -13.09 -12.04 -0.61
C LEU A 525 -12.96 -13.50 -1.04
N SER A 526 -13.17 -13.76 -2.34
CA SER A 526 -13.02 -15.10 -2.89
C SER A 526 -11.59 -15.60 -2.72
N LYS A 527 -11.45 -16.91 -2.48
CA LYS A 527 -10.14 -17.58 -2.33
C LYS A 527 -9.35 -17.58 -3.66
N GLU A 528 -10.08 -17.54 -4.77
CA GLU A 528 -9.58 -17.22 -6.10
C GLU A 528 -9.57 -15.70 -6.25
N LEU A 529 -8.51 -15.11 -6.79
CA LEU A 529 -8.19 -13.66 -6.83
C LEU A 529 -9.13 -12.82 -7.74
N GLY A 530 -10.42 -13.16 -7.79
CA GLY A 530 -11.50 -12.44 -8.46
C GLY A 530 -11.93 -11.17 -7.69
N PRO A 531 -12.81 -10.35 -8.28
CA PRO A 531 -13.31 -9.14 -7.61
C PRO A 531 -14.07 -9.51 -6.31
N PRO A 532 -13.93 -8.71 -5.23
CA PRO A 532 -14.78 -8.84 -4.04
C PRO A 532 -16.25 -8.87 -4.46
N SER A 533 -17.01 -9.83 -3.95
CA SER A 533 -18.42 -9.99 -4.27
C SER A 533 -19.26 -10.01 -2.99
N ILE A 534 -20.48 -9.48 -3.09
CA ILE A 534 -21.46 -9.51 -2.02
C ILE A 534 -22.22 -10.83 -2.11
N GLY A 535 -22.46 -11.50 -0.98
CA GLY A 535 -23.30 -12.70 -0.95
C GLY A 535 -24.75 -12.34 -1.15
N ARG A 536 -25.41 -13.10 -2.02
CA ARG A 536 -26.86 -13.04 -2.17
C ARG A 536 -27.56 -13.56 -0.92
#